data_AF-A0A7H0KAA3-F1
#
_entry.id   AF-A0A7H0KAA3-F1
#
_cell.length_a   1.000
_cell.length_b   1.000
_cell.length_c   1.000
_cell.angle_alpha   90.00
_cell.angle_beta   90.00
_cell.angle_gamma   90.00
#
_symmetry.space_group_name_H-M   'P 1'
#
loop_
_entity.id
_entity.type
_entity.pdbx_description
1 polymer ?
#
loop_
_entity_poly.entity_id
_entity_poly.type
_entity_poly.pdbx_seq_one_letter_code
_entity_poly.pdbx_strand_id
1 'polypeptide(L)'
;MDRSRGPGDNLVEHINEQGDPNFNVGGIKREMPPELQLEQLASYIHATYEDSPNYLALLPDRITHAAMLMLGTAVDHALPATKWAQQVTVEPHALGAVFVPSKPSGRWAVSLWDGPAAAKDMLWRPDVAAAAELSGTTILDVDNPADAGEAVAATGATVVWALGDVALPAAENYIVTFPDTQPQVDGLIQVRAGSGLEGTEYYADGFISTPAEIRRRVRDAADAISGNLPPG
;
A
#
# COMPACT_ATOMS: atom_id res chain seq x y z
N MET A 1 10.68 6.81 29.01
CA MET A 1 11.92 7.54 28.67
C MET A 1 11.47 8.76 27.89
N ASP A 2 11.85 9.95 28.34
CA ASP A 2 11.42 11.23 27.75
C ASP A 2 12.14 11.43 26.41
N ARG A 3 11.40 11.30 25.30
CA ARG A 3 11.93 11.51 23.96
C ARG A 3 11.85 12.99 23.62
N SER A 4 12.88 13.52 22.97
CA SER A 4 12.90 14.91 22.52
C SER A 4 11.77 15.15 21.52
N ARG A 5 10.95 16.18 21.76
CA ARG A 5 9.80 16.51 20.90
C ARG A 5 10.22 16.72 19.44
N GLY A 6 9.52 16.06 18.54
CA GLY A 6 9.75 16.14 17.10
C GLY A 6 9.16 17.40 16.45
N PRO A 7 9.61 17.76 15.23
CA PRO A 7 8.92 18.76 14.42
C PRO A 7 7.53 18.24 14.06
N GLY A 8 6.50 18.75 14.74
CA GLY A 8 5.09 18.30 14.60
C GLY A 8 4.37 18.22 15.94
N ASP A 9 5.09 17.92 17.02
CA ASP A 9 4.54 17.74 18.38
C ASP A 9 3.90 19.01 18.95
N ASN A 10 4.24 20.18 18.41
CA ASN A 10 3.63 21.46 18.78
C ASN A 10 2.24 21.69 18.15
N LEU A 11 1.80 20.82 17.23
CA LEU A 11 0.53 20.94 16.50
C LEU A 11 -0.62 20.15 17.12
N VAL A 12 -0.34 19.35 18.15
CA VAL A 12 -1.34 18.51 18.83
C VAL A 12 -1.22 18.72 20.33
N GLU A 13 -2.33 19.02 21.01
CA GLU A 13 -2.30 19.29 22.47
C GLU A 13 -1.79 18.07 23.28
N HIS A 14 -2.00 16.83 22.78
CA HIS A 14 -1.55 15.59 23.45
C HIS A 14 -1.25 14.47 22.44
N ILE A 15 -0.03 13.91 22.51
CA ILE A 15 0.39 12.68 21.82
C ILE A 15 -0.04 11.47 22.67
N ASN A 16 -0.52 10.41 22.03
CA ASN A 16 -1.02 9.23 22.74
C ASN A 16 0.13 8.28 23.09
N GLU A 17 0.87 8.58 24.16
CA GLU A 17 2.04 7.80 24.59
C GLU A 17 1.66 6.73 25.63
N GLN A 18 2.11 5.49 25.40
CA GLN A 18 1.85 4.38 26.30
C GLN A 18 2.58 4.59 27.64
N GLY A 19 1.83 4.73 28.73
CA GLY A 19 2.36 5.04 30.07
C GLY A 19 2.13 6.49 30.53
N ASP A 20 1.58 7.36 29.68
CA ASP A 20 1.10 8.69 30.10
C ASP A 20 -0.25 8.56 30.86
N PRO A 21 -0.45 9.27 31.99
CA PRO A 21 -1.75 9.34 32.67
C PRO A 21 -2.90 9.84 31.77
N ASN A 22 -2.58 10.54 30.69
CA ASN A 22 -3.49 11.03 29.65
C ASN A 22 -3.52 10.11 28.41
N PHE A 23 -3.01 8.88 28.51
CA PHE A 23 -3.21 7.86 27.49
C PHE A 23 -4.71 7.60 27.33
N ASN A 24 -5.21 7.75 26.10
CA ASN A 24 -6.63 7.60 25.79
C ASN A 24 -6.80 6.57 24.66
N VAL A 25 -7.63 5.55 24.87
CA VAL A 25 -7.99 4.57 23.83
C VAL A 25 -9.34 4.96 23.22
N GLY A 26 -9.36 5.33 21.94
CA GLY A 26 -10.58 5.70 21.22
C GLY A 26 -11.34 6.93 21.77
N GLY A 27 -12.44 7.31 21.12
CA GLY A 27 -13.42 8.27 21.65
C GLY A 27 -13.07 9.76 21.63
N ILE A 28 -11.81 10.15 21.37
CA ILE A 28 -11.42 11.56 21.25
C ILE A 28 -11.17 11.88 19.78
N LYS A 29 -11.93 12.84 19.22
CA LYS A 29 -11.71 13.35 17.87
C LYS A 29 -10.46 14.23 17.86
N ARG A 30 -9.31 13.65 17.49
CA ARG A 30 -8.05 14.38 17.32
C ARG A 30 -7.83 14.66 15.85
N GLU A 31 -7.74 15.93 15.46
CA GLU A 31 -7.20 16.30 14.15
C GLU A 31 -5.68 16.17 14.22
N MET A 32 -5.16 14.98 13.92
CA MET A 32 -3.71 14.72 13.89
C MET A 32 -3.20 14.83 12.45
N PRO A 33 -2.09 15.55 12.20
CA PRO A 33 -1.37 15.49 10.94
C PRO A 33 -1.04 14.05 10.50
N PRO A 34 -1.00 13.74 9.20
CA PRO A 34 -0.73 12.39 8.69
C PRO A 34 0.58 11.76 9.20
N GLU A 35 1.65 12.55 9.32
CA GLU A 35 2.94 12.13 9.89
C GLU A 35 2.82 11.63 11.34
N LEU A 36 2.06 12.35 12.17
CA LEU A 36 1.84 11.97 13.57
C LEU A 36 0.90 10.78 13.72
N GLN A 37 -0.05 10.60 12.79
CA GLN A 37 -0.87 9.39 12.72
C GLN A 37 -0.02 8.17 12.39
N LEU A 38 0.89 8.29 11.42
CA LEU A 38 1.84 7.23 11.08
C LEU A 38 2.71 6.90 12.30
N GLU A 39 3.27 7.90 12.96
CA GLU A 39 4.16 7.72 14.09
C GLU A 39 3.50 6.96 15.25
N GLN A 40 2.26 7.32 15.61
CA GLN A 40 1.52 6.59 16.65
C GLN A 40 1.20 5.15 16.24
N LEU A 41 0.81 4.95 14.99
CA LEU A 41 0.50 3.63 14.44
C LEU A 41 1.75 2.73 14.42
N ALA A 42 2.85 3.22 13.87
CA ALA A 42 4.11 2.50 13.75
C ALA A 42 4.70 2.19 15.13
N SER A 43 4.71 3.17 16.05
CA SER A 43 5.15 2.97 17.43
C SER A 43 4.40 1.82 18.12
N TYR A 44 3.07 1.78 17.99
CA TYR A 44 2.28 0.69 18.56
C TYR A 44 2.60 -0.67 17.91
N ILE A 45 2.70 -0.72 16.58
CA ILE A 45 2.97 -1.96 15.85
C ILE A 45 4.35 -2.53 16.23
N HIS A 46 5.38 -1.69 16.23
CA HIS A 46 6.76 -2.08 16.59
C HIS A 46 6.89 -2.52 18.05
N ALA A 47 6.12 -1.90 18.96
CA ALA A 47 6.13 -2.27 20.38
C ALA A 47 5.34 -3.55 20.68
N THR A 48 4.34 -3.88 19.85
CA THR A 48 3.37 -4.95 20.16
C THR A 48 3.67 -6.24 19.40
N TYR A 49 4.15 -6.15 18.16
CA TYR A 49 4.29 -7.30 17.28
C TYR A 49 5.76 -7.61 17.02
N GLU A 50 6.17 -8.82 17.35
CA GLU A 50 7.50 -9.33 17.04
C GLU A 50 7.61 -9.81 15.58
N ASP A 51 8.84 -9.80 15.07
CA ASP A 51 9.17 -10.39 13.79
C ASP A 51 8.81 -11.88 13.76
N SER A 52 8.13 -12.28 12.70
CA SER A 52 7.77 -13.68 12.46
C SER A 52 7.69 -13.92 10.96
N PRO A 53 7.80 -15.18 10.49
CA PRO A 53 7.65 -15.51 9.07
C PRO A 53 6.32 -15.03 8.47
N ASN A 54 5.29 -14.89 9.30
CA ASN A 54 3.95 -14.45 8.90
C ASN A 54 3.69 -12.96 9.19
N TYR A 55 4.71 -12.19 9.62
CA TYR A 55 4.54 -10.80 10.03
C TYR A 55 3.82 -9.98 8.96
N LEU A 56 4.33 -10.05 7.72
CA LEU A 56 3.76 -9.33 6.58
C LEU A 56 2.37 -9.81 6.19
N ALA A 57 2.08 -11.10 6.32
CA ALA A 57 0.76 -11.66 6.00
C ALA A 57 -0.32 -11.17 6.99
N LEU A 58 0.08 -10.94 8.24
CA LEU A 58 -0.81 -10.45 9.31
C LEU A 58 -0.83 -8.92 9.40
N LEU A 59 0.10 -8.23 8.73
CA LEU A 59 0.26 -6.79 8.83
C LEU A 59 -0.99 -5.98 8.50
N PRO A 60 -1.79 -6.31 7.46
CA PRO A 60 -3.02 -5.56 7.16
C PRO A 60 -4.01 -5.55 8.33
N ASP A 61 -4.26 -6.71 8.95
CA ASP A 61 -5.14 -6.81 10.12
C ASP A 61 -4.58 -6.04 11.32
N ARG A 62 -3.27 -6.14 11.55
CA ARG A 62 -2.58 -5.39 12.60
C ARG A 62 -2.67 -3.88 12.39
N ILE A 63 -2.56 -3.40 11.15
CA ILE A 63 -2.74 -1.99 10.80
C ILE A 63 -4.17 -1.55 11.12
N THR A 64 -5.19 -2.30 10.70
CA THR A 64 -6.59 -1.95 11.00
C THR A 64 -6.84 -1.93 12.51
N HIS A 65 -6.40 -2.95 13.23
CA HIS A 65 -6.56 -3.04 14.68
C HIS A 65 -5.85 -1.88 15.41
N ALA A 66 -4.58 -1.64 15.09
CA ALA A 66 -3.80 -0.56 15.69
C ALA A 66 -4.39 0.82 15.34
N ALA A 67 -4.87 1.02 14.11
CA ALA A 67 -5.52 2.27 13.72
C ALA A 67 -6.82 2.52 14.50
N MET A 68 -7.63 1.47 14.73
CA MET A 68 -8.83 1.57 15.57
C MET A 68 -8.51 1.98 17.02
N LEU A 69 -7.43 1.45 17.59
CA LEU A 69 -7.01 1.75 18.96
C LEU A 69 -6.36 3.14 19.09
N MET A 70 -5.41 3.44 18.20
CA MET A 70 -4.53 4.61 18.32
C MET A 70 -5.16 5.88 17.73
N LEU A 71 -5.83 5.77 16.59
CA LEU A 71 -6.44 6.91 15.88
C LEU A 71 -7.92 7.08 16.21
N GLY A 72 -8.53 6.07 16.85
CA GLY A 72 -9.90 6.09 17.34
C GLY A 72 -10.95 5.67 16.30
N THR A 73 -12.13 5.29 16.78
CA THR A 73 -13.21 4.68 16.00
C THR A 73 -13.93 5.61 15.03
N ALA A 74 -13.74 6.93 15.15
CA ALA A 74 -14.36 7.93 14.27
C ALA A 74 -13.65 8.05 12.90
N VAL A 75 -12.49 7.42 12.74
CA VAL A 75 -11.70 7.40 11.49
C VAL A 75 -12.13 6.22 10.62
N ASP A 76 -12.13 6.40 9.30
CA ASP A 76 -12.36 5.32 8.34
C ASP A 76 -11.12 4.43 8.22
N HIS A 77 -11.20 3.25 8.84
CA HIS A 77 -10.12 2.24 8.87
C HIS A 77 -10.20 1.20 7.76
N ALA A 78 -11.13 1.33 6.81
CA ALA A 78 -11.30 0.35 5.75
C ALA A 78 -10.04 0.26 4.87
N LEU A 79 -9.43 -0.91 4.78
CA LEU A 79 -8.36 -1.15 3.81
C LEU A 79 -8.89 -1.15 2.37
N PRO A 80 -8.04 -0.94 1.35
CA PRO A 80 -8.45 -0.89 -0.05
C PRO A 80 -9.33 -2.06 -0.47
N ALA A 81 -8.94 -3.28 -0.08
CA ALA A 81 -9.65 -4.50 -0.40
C ALA A 81 -11.10 -4.49 0.09
N THR A 82 -11.33 -4.15 1.36
CA THR A 82 -12.67 -4.08 1.95
C THR A 82 -13.48 -2.93 1.36
N LYS A 83 -12.82 -1.83 0.98
CA LYS A 83 -13.48 -0.62 0.48
C LYS A 83 -13.88 -0.72 -0.99
N TRP A 84 -13.08 -1.38 -1.81
CA TRP A 84 -13.20 -1.33 -3.28
C TRP A 84 -13.25 -2.71 -3.94
N ALA A 85 -12.53 -3.72 -3.43
CA ALA A 85 -12.36 -4.98 -4.16
C ALA A 85 -13.55 -5.96 -4.09
N GLN A 86 -14.70 -5.58 -3.51
CA GLN A 86 -15.82 -6.52 -3.26
C GLN A 86 -16.46 -7.13 -4.51
N GLN A 87 -16.28 -6.51 -5.69
CA GLN A 87 -16.90 -6.93 -6.95
C GLN A 87 -15.90 -7.52 -7.95
N VAL A 88 -14.64 -7.66 -7.55
CA VAL A 88 -13.59 -8.23 -8.40
C VAL A 88 -13.74 -9.74 -8.45
N THR A 89 -13.68 -10.29 -9.66
CA THR A 89 -13.56 -11.74 -9.85
C THR A 89 -12.09 -12.11 -9.93
N VAL A 90 -11.69 -13.16 -9.20
CA VAL A 90 -10.32 -13.68 -9.23
C VAL A 90 -10.31 -15.01 -9.96
N GLU A 91 -9.55 -15.08 -11.04
CA GLU A 91 -9.43 -16.27 -11.90
C GLU A 91 -8.00 -16.83 -11.85
N PRO A 92 -7.83 -18.16 -11.76
CA PRO A 92 -6.50 -18.75 -11.86
C PRO A 92 -5.95 -18.62 -13.28
N HIS A 93 -4.66 -18.35 -13.38
CA HIS A 93 -3.91 -18.31 -14.64
C HIS A 93 -2.62 -19.11 -14.49
N ALA A 94 -2.07 -19.61 -15.61
CA ALA A 94 -0.86 -20.44 -15.56
C ALA A 94 0.36 -19.72 -14.93
N LEU A 95 0.36 -18.39 -14.98
CA LEU A 95 1.42 -17.53 -14.45
C LEU A 95 1.06 -16.89 -13.09
N GLY A 96 -0.15 -17.09 -12.56
CA GLY A 96 -0.58 -16.49 -11.29
C GLY A 96 -2.09 -16.28 -11.19
N ALA A 97 -2.52 -15.10 -10.74
CA ALA A 97 -3.93 -14.76 -10.52
C ALA A 97 -4.36 -13.56 -11.35
N VAL A 98 -5.51 -13.67 -12.01
CA VAL A 98 -6.12 -12.60 -12.80
C VAL A 98 -7.24 -11.96 -12.00
N PHE A 99 -7.14 -10.66 -11.79
CA PHE A 99 -8.15 -9.82 -11.14
C PHE A 99 -8.97 -9.11 -12.22
N VAL A 100 -10.21 -9.57 -12.40
CA VAL A 100 -11.15 -9.03 -13.38
C VAL A 100 -12.11 -8.06 -12.68
N PRO A 101 -12.09 -6.76 -13.01
CA PRO A 101 -12.99 -5.79 -12.40
C PRO A 101 -14.44 -5.97 -12.87
N SER A 102 -15.38 -5.45 -12.10
CA SER A 102 -16.82 -5.58 -12.40
C SER A 102 -17.25 -4.92 -13.72
N LYS A 103 -16.49 -3.92 -14.19
CA LYS A 103 -16.69 -3.19 -15.44
C LYS A 103 -15.37 -3.10 -16.23
N PRO A 104 -14.97 -4.18 -16.92
CA PRO A 104 -13.68 -4.23 -17.60
C PRO A 104 -13.64 -3.27 -18.80
N SER A 105 -12.58 -2.48 -18.86
CA SER A 105 -12.27 -1.54 -19.95
C SER A 105 -11.65 -2.23 -21.18
N GLY A 106 -11.22 -3.49 -21.04
CA GLY A 106 -10.43 -4.22 -22.02
C GLY A 106 -8.92 -4.00 -21.92
N ARG A 107 -8.46 -3.10 -21.03
CA ARG A 107 -7.03 -2.89 -20.74
C ARG A 107 -6.49 -4.00 -19.83
N TRP A 108 -5.18 -4.22 -19.94
CA TRP A 108 -4.42 -5.14 -19.10
C TRP A 108 -3.25 -4.45 -18.42
N ALA A 109 -2.95 -4.89 -17.19
CA ALA A 109 -1.74 -4.57 -16.46
C ALA A 109 -1.14 -5.84 -15.83
N VAL A 110 0.15 -5.80 -15.51
CA VAL A 110 0.85 -6.88 -14.79
C VAL A 110 1.31 -6.36 -13.43
N SER A 111 1.06 -7.13 -12.37
CA SER A 111 1.50 -6.84 -11.01
C SER A 111 2.63 -7.78 -10.58
N LEU A 112 3.66 -7.21 -9.96
CA LEU A 112 4.89 -7.89 -9.56
C LEU A 112 5.19 -7.68 -8.07
N TRP A 113 5.65 -8.75 -7.42
CA TRP A 113 6.15 -8.71 -6.06
C TRP A 113 7.14 -9.84 -5.81
N ASP A 114 8.31 -9.51 -5.25
CA ASP A 114 9.40 -10.45 -4.92
C ASP A 114 9.49 -10.77 -3.42
N GLY A 115 8.56 -10.27 -2.61
CA GLY A 115 8.51 -10.56 -1.19
C GLY A 115 8.05 -12.00 -0.86
N PRO A 116 7.91 -12.32 0.44
CA PRO A 116 7.65 -13.70 0.86
C PRO A 116 6.29 -14.21 0.39
N ALA A 117 6.24 -15.29 -0.40
CA ALA A 117 5.00 -15.83 -0.97
C ALA A 117 3.82 -15.94 0.03
N ALA A 118 4.10 -16.29 1.30
CA ALA A 118 3.10 -16.40 2.37
C ALA A 118 2.34 -15.10 2.67
N ALA A 119 2.88 -13.93 2.32
CA ALA A 119 2.21 -12.64 2.54
C ALA A 119 1.52 -12.10 1.28
N LYS A 120 1.63 -12.75 0.11
CA LYS A 120 1.12 -12.20 -1.15
C LYS A 120 -0.37 -11.95 -1.12
N ASP A 121 -1.09 -12.99 -0.70
CA ASP A 121 -2.55 -13.05 -0.73
C ASP A 121 -3.18 -12.07 0.25
N MET A 122 -2.46 -11.73 1.33
CA MET A 122 -2.99 -10.90 2.41
C MET A 122 -2.49 -9.47 2.33
N LEU A 123 -1.23 -9.24 1.95
CA LEU A 123 -0.62 -7.91 1.90
C LEU A 123 -0.79 -7.24 0.54
N TRP A 124 -0.48 -7.96 -0.55
CA TRP A 124 -0.29 -7.34 -1.86
C TRP A 124 -1.48 -7.48 -2.79
N ARG A 125 -1.94 -8.70 -3.03
CA ARG A 125 -3.09 -9.00 -3.90
C ARG A 125 -4.37 -8.23 -3.54
N PRO A 126 -4.66 -7.90 -2.27
CA PRO A 126 -5.83 -7.12 -1.95
C PRO A 126 -5.76 -5.66 -2.47
N ASP A 127 -4.56 -5.08 -2.56
CA ASP A 127 -4.33 -3.78 -3.21
C ASP A 127 -4.43 -3.89 -4.73
N VAL A 128 -3.91 -4.96 -5.31
CA VAL A 128 -4.04 -5.26 -6.75
C VAL A 128 -5.50 -5.38 -7.15
N ALA A 129 -6.29 -6.14 -6.39
CA ALA A 129 -7.72 -6.30 -6.62
C ALA A 129 -8.45 -4.95 -6.55
N ALA A 130 -8.14 -4.14 -5.53
CA ALA A 130 -8.73 -2.81 -5.39
C ALA A 130 -8.36 -1.87 -6.54
N ALA A 131 -7.12 -1.90 -7.01
CA ALA A 131 -6.69 -1.10 -8.17
C ALA A 131 -7.33 -1.58 -9.47
N ALA A 132 -7.51 -2.90 -9.65
CA ALA A 132 -8.23 -3.46 -10.79
C ALA A 132 -9.66 -2.89 -10.85
N GLU A 133 -10.40 -2.95 -9.74
CA GLU A 133 -11.77 -2.42 -9.67
C GLU A 133 -11.83 -0.92 -9.96
N LEU A 134 -10.97 -0.14 -9.31
CA LEU A 134 -10.98 1.33 -9.46
C LEU A 134 -10.61 1.77 -10.88
N SER A 135 -9.66 1.10 -11.51
CA SER A 135 -9.17 1.45 -12.85
C SER A 135 -10.01 0.85 -13.98
N GLY A 136 -10.86 -0.14 -13.69
CA GLY A 136 -11.52 -0.96 -14.71
C GLY A 136 -10.54 -1.77 -15.56
N THR A 137 -9.28 -1.92 -15.13
CA THR A 137 -8.23 -2.68 -15.85
C THR A 137 -8.15 -4.09 -15.30
N THR A 138 -8.00 -5.08 -16.18
CA THR A 138 -7.74 -6.46 -15.75
C THR A 138 -6.27 -6.58 -15.37
N ILE A 139 -5.97 -7.12 -14.19
CA ILE A 139 -4.58 -7.20 -13.71
C ILE A 139 -4.18 -8.66 -13.51
N LEU A 140 -3.09 -9.08 -14.16
CA LEU A 140 -2.44 -10.36 -13.88
C LEU A 140 -1.34 -10.14 -12.84
N ASP A 141 -1.52 -10.66 -11.63
CA ASP A 141 -0.47 -10.77 -10.62
C ASP A 141 0.30 -12.07 -10.83
N VAL A 142 1.59 -11.96 -11.15
CA VAL A 142 2.43 -13.13 -11.48
C VAL A 142 2.98 -13.78 -10.23
N ASP A 143 2.85 -15.10 -10.07
CA ASP A 143 3.33 -15.81 -8.88
C ASP A 143 4.85 -15.69 -8.70
N ASN A 144 5.60 -15.68 -9.80
CA ASN A 144 7.05 -15.51 -9.84
C ASN A 144 7.41 -14.32 -10.73
N PRO A 145 8.10 -13.28 -10.20
CA PRO A 145 8.52 -12.12 -10.99
C PRO A 145 9.41 -12.43 -12.19
N ALA A 146 10.11 -13.57 -12.21
CA ALA A 146 10.90 -13.97 -13.38
C ALA A 146 10.02 -14.19 -14.63
N ASP A 147 8.73 -14.46 -14.45
CA ASP A 147 7.76 -14.71 -15.53
C ASP A 147 7.08 -13.41 -16.03
N ALA A 148 7.50 -12.25 -15.52
CA ALA A 148 6.89 -10.95 -15.82
C ALA A 148 6.89 -10.61 -17.33
N GLY A 149 7.98 -10.93 -18.04
CA GLY A 149 8.06 -10.69 -19.49
C GLY A 149 7.08 -11.55 -20.28
N GLU A 150 6.89 -12.81 -19.87
CA GLU A 150 5.90 -13.72 -20.47
C GLU A 150 4.48 -13.23 -20.18
N ALA A 151 4.22 -12.78 -18.95
CA ALA A 151 2.91 -12.23 -18.56
C ALA A 151 2.54 -10.98 -19.37
N VAL A 152 3.48 -10.06 -19.59
CA VAL A 152 3.26 -8.87 -20.44
C VAL A 152 2.95 -9.30 -21.88
N ALA A 153 3.72 -10.23 -22.44
CA ALA A 153 3.50 -10.72 -23.81
C ALA A 153 2.15 -11.46 -23.97
N ALA A 154 1.76 -12.27 -22.99
CA ALA A 154 0.52 -13.05 -23.02
C ALA A 154 -0.75 -12.18 -22.91
N THR A 155 -0.67 -11.09 -22.15
CA THR A 155 -1.81 -10.21 -21.86
C THR A 155 -1.87 -8.98 -22.77
N GLY A 156 -0.73 -8.58 -23.36
CA GLY A 156 -0.60 -7.28 -24.02
C GLY A 156 -0.65 -6.11 -23.02
N ALA A 157 -0.30 -6.35 -21.75
CA ALA A 157 -0.31 -5.33 -20.72
C ALA A 157 0.62 -4.16 -21.07
N THR A 158 0.11 -2.93 -20.92
CA THR A 158 0.89 -1.71 -21.17
C THR A 158 1.50 -1.13 -19.90
N VAL A 159 0.98 -1.51 -18.73
CA VAL A 159 1.43 -1.04 -17.41
C VAL A 159 1.95 -2.21 -16.59
N VAL A 160 3.11 -2.02 -15.97
CA VAL A 160 3.68 -2.92 -14.96
C VAL A 160 3.70 -2.22 -13.60
N TRP A 161 3.14 -2.86 -12.58
CA TRP A 161 3.14 -2.37 -11.20
C TRP A 161 3.97 -3.29 -10.30
N ALA A 162 5.09 -2.79 -9.78
CA ALA A 162 5.96 -3.52 -8.88
C ALA A 162 5.91 -2.96 -7.46
N LEU A 163 5.91 -3.86 -6.46
CA LEU A 163 6.18 -3.52 -5.06
C LEU A 163 7.60 -3.96 -4.70
N GLY A 164 8.48 -3.00 -4.37
CA GLY A 164 9.92 -3.21 -4.11
C GLY A 164 10.79 -3.11 -5.37
N ASP A 165 12.04 -3.55 -5.28
CA ASP A 165 13.06 -3.49 -6.34
C ASP A 165 13.01 -4.69 -7.30
N VAL A 166 11.79 -5.10 -7.68
CA VAL A 166 11.58 -6.22 -8.59
C VAL A 166 12.15 -5.90 -9.98
N ALA A 167 12.79 -6.88 -10.63
CA ALA A 167 13.24 -6.73 -12.00
C ALA A 167 12.04 -6.45 -12.94
N LEU A 168 12.06 -5.29 -13.60
CA LEU A 168 10.97 -4.83 -14.45
C LEU A 168 11.14 -5.34 -15.90
N PRO A 169 10.14 -5.99 -16.50
CA PRO A 169 10.15 -6.29 -17.94
C PRO A 169 9.93 -5.02 -18.76
N ALA A 170 10.11 -5.11 -20.09
CA ALA A 170 9.74 -4.02 -20.99
C ALA A 170 8.21 -3.81 -21.00
N ALA A 171 7.77 -2.58 -20.76
CA ALA A 171 6.37 -2.15 -20.79
C ALA A 171 6.31 -0.66 -21.18
N GLU A 172 5.11 -0.15 -21.47
CA GLU A 172 4.95 1.26 -21.86
C GLU A 172 5.03 2.21 -20.66
N ASN A 173 4.51 1.79 -19.50
CA ASN A 173 4.50 2.60 -18.28
C ASN A 173 4.74 1.73 -17.04
N TYR A 174 5.27 2.35 -16.00
CA TYR A 174 5.61 1.68 -14.75
C TYR A 174 4.94 2.34 -13.54
N ILE A 175 4.67 1.52 -12.54
CA ILE A 175 4.39 1.97 -11.18
C ILE A 175 5.36 1.20 -10.30
N VAL A 176 6.17 1.90 -9.51
CA VAL A 176 7.13 1.27 -8.59
C VAL A 176 6.83 1.76 -7.20
N THR A 177 6.37 0.85 -6.35
CA THR A 177 5.98 1.14 -4.98
C THR A 177 7.08 0.77 -4.01
N PHE A 178 7.49 1.75 -3.21
CA PHE A 178 8.44 1.61 -2.11
C PHE A 178 9.75 0.89 -2.48
N PRO A 179 10.42 1.31 -3.56
CA PRO A 179 11.74 0.78 -3.87
C PRO A 179 12.78 1.25 -2.83
N ASP A 180 13.84 0.48 -2.68
CA ASP A 180 15.02 0.84 -1.88
C ASP A 180 16.07 1.59 -2.73
N THR A 181 15.99 1.46 -4.05
CA THR A 181 16.87 2.15 -5.01
C THR A 181 16.09 2.98 -6.03
N GLN A 182 16.66 4.09 -6.51
CA GLN A 182 15.97 4.95 -7.49
C GLN A 182 15.71 4.19 -8.80
N PRO A 183 14.44 3.91 -9.16
CA PRO A 183 14.14 3.24 -10.41
C PRO A 183 14.52 4.13 -11.60
N GLN A 184 15.12 3.53 -12.63
CA GLN A 184 15.50 4.22 -13.87
C GLN A 184 14.45 3.97 -14.95
N VAL A 185 13.19 4.26 -14.62
CA VAL A 185 12.03 4.06 -15.50
C VAL A 185 11.08 5.25 -15.40
N ASP A 186 10.39 5.57 -16.50
CA ASP A 186 9.34 6.58 -16.51
C ASP A 186 8.04 5.98 -15.96
N GLY A 187 7.41 6.67 -15.01
CA GLY A 187 6.19 6.19 -14.39
C GLY A 187 5.86 6.83 -13.05
N LEU A 188 4.87 6.26 -12.36
CA LEU A 188 4.53 6.64 -11.00
C LEU A 188 5.46 5.93 -10.01
N ILE A 189 6.41 6.67 -9.44
CA ILE A 189 7.27 6.14 -8.37
C ILE A 189 6.66 6.55 -7.03
N GLN A 190 6.18 5.57 -6.26
CA GLN A 190 5.59 5.80 -4.94
C GLN A 190 6.66 5.57 -3.89
N VAL A 191 7.18 6.65 -3.29
CA VAL A 191 8.31 6.59 -2.36
C VAL A 191 7.85 6.83 -0.94
N ARG A 192 8.60 6.31 0.03
CA ARG A 192 8.37 6.62 1.45
C ARG A 192 8.82 8.07 1.70
N ALA A 193 7.99 8.86 2.38
CA ALA A 193 8.32 10.24 2.75
C ALA A 193 9.66 10.27 3.49
N GLY A 194 10.59 11.12 3.06
CA GLY A 194 11.93 11.20 3.65
C GLY A 194 12.91 10.08 3.26
N SER A 195 12.56 9.22 2.29
CA SER A 195 13.49 8.20 1.75
C SER A 195 14.66 8.79 0.96
N GLY A 196 14.53 10.03 0.49
CA GLY A 196 15.50 10.68 -0.40
C GLY A 196 15.42 10.23 -1.86
N LEU A 197 14.46 9.37 -2.20
CA LEU A 197 14.16 8.97 -3.58
C LEU A 197 13.21 9.97 -4.25
N GLU A 198 13.36 10.13 -5.56
CA GLU A 198 12.48 10.96 -6.39
C GLU A 198 11.19 10.18 -6.69
N GLY A 199 10.04 10.81 -6.40
CA GLY A 199 8.72 10.23 -6.64
C GLY A 199 7.62 10.94 -5.82
N THR A 200 6.41 10.39 -5.87
CA THR A 200 5.30 10.82 -5.02
C THR A 200 5.50 10.26 -3.61
N GLU A 201 5.60 11.14 -2.62
CA GLU A 201 5.84 10.74 -1.22
C GLU A 201 4.58 10.24 -0.52
N TYR A 202 4.69 9.13 0.19
CA TYR A 202 3.67 8.58 1.07
C TYR A 202 4.20 8.41 2.49
N TYR A 203 3.36 8.70 3.47
CA TYR A 203 3.67 8.47 4.88
C TYR A 203 3.63 6.97 5.18
N ALA A 204 4.81 6.35 5.18
CA ALA A 204 4.97 4.94 5.46
C ALA A 204 6.29 4.64 6.21
N ASP A 205 6.23 3.66 7.10
CA ASP A 205 7.40 3.04 7.74
C ASP A 205 7.47 1.57 7.30
N GLY A 206 8.38 1.27 6.38
CA GLY A 206 8.36 0.01 5.63
C GLY A 206 7.04 -0.15 4.86
N PHE A 207 6.24 -1.15 5.23
CA PHE A 207 4.88 -1.38 4.71
C PHE A 207 3.77 -0.87 5.64
N ILE A 208 4.12 -0.23 6.76
CA ILE A 208 3.16 0.35 7.71
C ILE A 208 2.74 1.73 7.21
N SER A 209 1.43 1.89 7.00
CA SER A 209 0.80 3.18 6.68
C SER A 209 -0.59 3.21 7.30
N THR A 210 -1.14 4.41 7.50
CA THR A 210 -2.54 4.53 7.92
C THR A 210 -3.47 3.96 6.84
N PRO A 211 -4.66 3.43 7.18
CA PRO A 211 -5.62 2.99 6.17
C PRO A 211 -5.96 4.06 5.14
N ALA A 212 -5.99 5.34 5.53
CA ALA A 212 -6.20 6.45 4.62
C ALA A 212 -5.06 6.61 3.60
N GLU A 213 -3.81 6.49 4.04
CA GLU A 213 -2.65 6.62 3.18
C GLU A 213 -2.50 5.41 2.24
N ILE A 214 -2.76 4.19 2.71
CA ILE A 214 -2.80 2.98 1.86
C ILE A 214 -3.85 3.16 0.76
N ARG A 215 -5.04 3.65 1.12
CA ARG A 215 -6.10 3.96 0.15
C ARG A 215 -5.67 5.01 -0.87
N ARG A 216 -4.97 6.07 -0.45
CA ARG A 216 -4.44 7.08 -1.37
C ARG A 216 -3.49 6.44 -2.37
N ARG A 217 -2.50 5.68 -1.89
CA ARG A 217 -1.54 4.95 -2.70
C ARG A 217 -2.18 4.05 -3.75
N VAL A 218 -3.17 3.25 -3.36
CA VAL A 218 -3.88 2.35 -4.28
C VAL A 218 -4.72 3.12 -5.31
N ARG A 219 -5.33 4.24 -4.91
CA ARG A 219 -6.06 5.10 -5.84
C ARG A 219 -5.11 5.72 -6.88
N ASP A 220 -4.00 6.27 -6.45
CA ASP A 220 -3.02 6.89 -7.36
C ASP A 220 -2.45 5.84 -8.34
N ALA A 221 -2.24 4.60 -7.87
CA ALA A 221 -1.86 3.49 -8.74
C ALA A 221 -2.96 3.14 -9.76
N ALA A 222 -4.23 3.07 -9.33
CA ALA A 222 -5.36 2.83 -10.22
C ALA A 222 -5.53 3.94 -11.29
N ASP A 223 -5.34 5.19 -10.88
CA ASP A 223 -5.37 6.37 -11.74
C ASP A 223 -4.26 6.27 -12.81
N ALA A 224 -3.02 5.96 -12.40
CA ALA A 224 -1.91 5.70 -13.31
C ALA A 224 -2.17 4.51 -14.27
N ILE A 225 -2.72 3.39 -13.78
CA ILE A 225 -3.08 2.21 -14.60
C ILE A 225 -4.09 2.59 -15.69
N SER A 226 -5.08 3.42 -15.35
CA SER A 226 -6.11 3.89 -16.27
C SER A 226 -5.61 4.93 -17.29
N GLY A 227 -4.39 5.45 -17.13
CA GLY A 227 -3.82 6.52 -17.96
C GLY A 227 -4.23 7.94 -17.52
N ASN A 228 -4.84 8.07 -16.34
CA ASN A 228 -5.21 9.34 -15.73
C ASN A 228 -4.18 9.69 -14.66
N LEU A 229 -2.97 10.11 -15.04
CA LEU A 229 -1.96 10.50 -14.04
C LEU A 229 -2.48 11.69 -13.20
N PRO A 230 -2.34 11.68 -11.86
CA PRO A 230 -2.55 12.88 -11.06
C PRO A 230 -1.57 13.97 -11.52
N PRO A 231 -1.94 15.26 -11.46
CA PRO A 231 -0.99 16.34 -11.75
C PRO A 231 0.17 16.27 -10.75
N GLY A 232 1.40 16.24 -11.28
CA GLY A 232 2.64 16.29 -10.51
C GLY A 232 2.88 17.64 -9.86
#